data_AF-A0AAE0FR06-F1
#
_entry.id   AF-A0AAE0FR06-F1
#
_cell.length_a   1.000
_cell.length_b   1.000
_cell.length_c   1.000
_cell.angle_alpha   90.00
_cell.angle_beta   90.00
_cell.angle_gamma   90.00
#
_symmetry.space_group_name_H-M   'P 1'
#
loop_
_entity.id
_entity.type
_entity.pdbx_description
1 polymer ?
#
loop_
_entity_poly.entity_id
_entity_poly.type
_entity_poly.pdbx_seq_one_letter_code
_entity_poly.pdbx_strand_id
1 'polypeptide(L)'
;IGAEVLEEAALLQGAAKNYANTLAAGRHPAPVVRAFREGTSMSRYLLARLVPLHKDAIEEQESRFPQLRIMPPEELQRLRSKFLHTDEPSFSEWMHKIPLLPNPPDTYNMFMTSAKEGAGA
;
A
#
# COMPACT_ATOMS: atom_id res chain seq x y z
N ILE A 1 -9.22 21.95 -20.05
CA ILE A 1 -8.73 22.10 -18.66
C ILE A 1 -8.61 23.60 -18.43
N GLY A 2 -9.33 24.17 -17.47
CA GLY A 2 -9.37 25.62 -17.23
C GLY A 2 -8.03 26.14 -16.68
N ALA A 3 -7.74 27.43 -16.90
CA ALA A 3 -6.49 28.07 -16.46
C ALA A 3 -6.29 27.99 -14.93
N GLU A 4 -7.37 28.08 -14.16
CA GLU A 4 -7.38 27.97 -12.70
C GLU A 4 -6.88 26.59 -12.21
N VAL A 5 -7.31 25.52 -12.88
CA VAL A 5 -6.88 24.14 -12.57
C VAL A 5 -5.38 23.94 -12.85
N LEU A 6 -4.83 24.66 -13.85
CA LEU A 6 -3.40 24.60 -14.16
C LEU A 6 -2.56 25.34 -13.12
N GLU A 7 -3.05 26.46 -12.61
CA GLU A 7 -2.39 27.23 -11.55
C GLU A 7 -2.36 26.46 -10.22
N GLU A 8 -3.49 25.89 -9.81
CA GLU A 8 -3.58 25.05 -8.61
C GLU A 8 -2.64 23.85 -8.69
N ALA A 9 -2.62 23.15 -9.83
CA ALA A 9 -1.73 22.02 -10.04
C ALA A 9 -0.24 22.40 -9.94
N ALA A 10 0.13 23.58 -10.47
CA ALA A 10 1.50 24.09 -10.39
C ALA A 10 1.90 24.41 -8.93
N LEU A 11 0.99 24.99 -8.14
CA LEU A 11 1.19 25.27 -6.72
C LEU A 11 1.38 23.98 -5.92
N LEU A 12 0.50 22.99 -6.11
CA LEU A 12 0.59 21.68 -5.45
C LEU A 12 1.88 20.95 -5.81
N GLN A 13 2.30 21.01 -7.08
CA GLN A 13 3.57 20.45 -7.51
C GLN A 13 4.76 21.13 -6.84
N GLY A 14 4.75 22.47 -6.72
CA GLY A 14 5.77 23.24 -6.01
C GLY A 14 5.88 22.85 -4.54
N ALA A 15 4.74 22.74 -3.85
CA ALA A 15 4.68 22.31 -2.45
C ALA A 15 5.24 20.88 -2.26
N ALA A 16 4.83 19.93 -3.11
CA ALA A 16 5.32 18.55 -3.06
C ALA A 16 6.84 18.45 -3.29
N LYS A 17 7.37 19.24 -4.24
CA LYS A 17 8.82 19.29 -4.52
C LYS A 17 9.59 19.85 -3.33
N ASN A 18 9.11 20.92 -2.71
CA ASN A 18 9.75 21.51 -1.53
C ASN A 18 9.79 20.50 -0.37
N TYR A 19 8.67 19.82 -0.10
CA TYR A 19 8.62 18.77 0.92
C TYR A 19 9.57 17.60 0.63
N ALA A 20 9.67 17.15 -0.63
CA ALA A 20 10.63 16.12 -0.99
C ALA A 20 12.09 16.56 -0.77
N ASN A 21 12.41 17.83 -1.06
CA ASN A 21 13.75 18.38 -0.82
C ASN A 21 14.08 18.51 0.67
N THR A 22 13.12 18.92 1.52
CA THR A 22 13.35 18.97 2.97
C THR A 22 13.58 17.59 3.55
N LEU A 23 12.85 16.58 3.06
CA LEU A 23 13.07 15.19 3.45
C LEU A 23 14.41 14.63 2.96
N ALA A 24 14.89 15.08 1.81
CA ALA A 24 16.19 14.69 1.26
C ALA A 24 17.35 15.37 2.01
N ALA A 25 17.14 16.57 2.56
CA ALA A 25 18.12 17.26 3.37
C ALA A 25 18.47 16.43 4.62
N GLY A 26 19.76 16.20 4.87
CA GLY A 26 20.25 15.48 6.05
C GLY A 26 20.41 13.97 5.89
N ARG A 27 20.10 13.38 4.72
CA ARG A 27 20.39 11.96 4.45
C ARG A 27 21.69 11.77 3.67
N HIS A 28 22.47 10.76 4.05
CA HIS A 28 23.67 10.35 3.34
C HIS A 28 23.58 8.85 2.97
N PRO A 29 23.73 8.47 1.67
CA PRO A 29 23.91 9.34 0.51
C PRO A 29 22.64 10.17 0.20
N ALA A 30 22.83 11.30 -0.47
CA ALA A 30 21.71 12.17 -0.85
C ALA A 30 20.74 11.43 -1.79
N PRO A 31 19.44 11.32 -1.48
CA PRO A 31 18.50 10.61 -2.32
C PRO A 31 18.13 11.42 -3.56
N VAL A 32 17.90 10.73 -4.68
CA VAL A 32 17.45 11.37 -5.93
C VAL A 32 15.95 11.66 -5.85
N VAL A 33 15.58 12.94 -5.81
CA VAL A 33 14.18 13.38 -5.91
C VAL A 33 13.73 13.28 -7.38
N ARG A 34 12.64 12.56 -7.63
CA ARG A 34 12.07 12.38 -8.97
C ARG A 34 10.63 12.88 -9.00
N ALA A 35 10.26 13.56 -10.09
CA ALA A 35 8.88 13.92 -10.38
C ALA A 35 8.35 13.02 -11.49
N PHE A 36 7.08 12.63 -11.39
CA PHE A 36 6.44 11.71 -12.34
C PHE A 36 5.18 12.36 -12.91
N ARG A 37 4.89 12.05 -14.16
CA ARG A 37 3.62 12.33 -14.81
C ARG A 37 3.06 11.03 -15.34
N GLU A 38 1.76 10.81 -15.15
CA GLU A 38 1.07 9.63 -15.65
C GLU A 38 1.28 9.47 -17.17
N GLY A 39 1.44 8.23 -17.63
CA GLY A 39 1.69 7.91 -19.04
C GLY A 39 3.10 8.20 -19.56
N THR A 40 3.98 8.83 -18.76
CA THR A 40 5.38 9.04 -19.17
C THR A 40 6.24 7.81 -18.88
N SER A 41 7.34 7.61 -19.62
CA SER A 41 8.27 6.49 -19.38
C SER A 41 8.76 6.40 -17.92
N MET A 42 8.91 7.55 -17.26
CA MET A 42 9.34 7.65 -15.86
C MET A 42 8.30 7.15 -14.86
N SER A 43 7.00 7.15 -15.19
CA SER A 43 5.95 6.68 -14.28
C SER A 43 6.12 5.21 -13.88
N ARG A 44 6.74 4.40 -14.77
CA ARG A 44 7.08 2.99 -14.50
C ARG A 44 7.94 2.82 -13.25
N TYR A 45 8.81 3.79 -12.95
CA TYR A 45 9.62 3.76 -11.73
C TYR A 45 8.75 3.78 -10.46
N LEU A 46 7.69 4.58 -10.46
CA LEU A 46 6.72 4.63 -9.36
C LEU A 46 5.87 3.36 -9.34
N LEU A 47 5.31 2.96 -10.48
CA LEU A 47 4.45 1.78 -10.58
C LEU A 47 5.14 0.50 -10.09
N ALA A 48 6.42 0.31 -10.40
CA ALA A 48 7.21 -0.83 -9.94
C ALA A 48 7.47 -0.86 -8.42
N ARG A 49 7.18 0.22 -7.69
CA ARG A 49 7.32 0.33 -6.23
C ARG A 49 5.99 0.27 -5.49
N LEU A 50 4.88 0.21 -6.22
CA LEU A 50 3.55 0.04 -5.64
C LEU A 50 3.24 -1.45 -5.47
N VAL A 51 2.53 -1.78 -4.41
CA VAL A 51 1.96 -3.12 -4.22
C VAL A 51 0.89 -3.35 -5.30
N PRO A 52 0.83 -4.52 -5.96
CA PRO A 52 -0.13 -4.80 -7.02
C PRO A 52 -1.52 -5.14 -6.48
N LEU A 53 -2.12 -4.19 -5.76
CA LEU A 53 -3.44 -4.33 -5.11
C LEU A 53 -4.59 -4.55 -6.12
N HIS A 54 -4.42 -4.14 -7.37
CA HIS A 54 -5.40 -4.39 -8.42
C HIS A 54 -5.63 -5.89 -8.70
N LYS A 55 -4.79 -6.78 -8.16
CA LYS A 55 -4.95 -8.23 -8.20
C LYS A 55 -5.84 -8.80 -7.09
N ASP A 56 -6.09 -8.05 -6.03
CA ASP A 56 -6.93 -8.51 -4.91
C ASP A 56 -8.39 -8.71 -5.34
N ALA A 57 -9.16 -9.47 -4.57
CA ALA A 57 -10.60 -9.60 -4.81
C ALA A 57 -11.29 -8.22 -4.80
N ILE A 58 -12.35 -8.05 -5.59
CA ILE A 58 -13.02 -6.74 -5.74
C ILE A 58 -13.53 -6.25 -4.38
N GLU A 59 -14.06 -7.16 -3.57
CA GLU A 59 -14.56 -6.88 -2.22
C GLU A 59 -13.44 -6.37 -1.30
N GLU A 60 -12.23 -6.93 -1.40
CA GLU A 60 -11.06 -6.47 -0.65
C GLU A 60 -10.58 -5.10 -1.12
N GLN A 61 -10.60 -4.87 -2.45
CA GLN A 61 -10.27 -3.56 -3.02
C GLN A 61 -11.25 -2.50 -2.56
N GLU A 62 -12.56 -2.76 -2.61
CA GLU A 62 -13.62 -1.83 -2.19
C GLU A 62 -13.58 -1.56 -0.68
N SER A 63 -13.27 -2.57 0.13
CA SER A 63 -13.09 -2.40 1.58
C SER A 63 -11.97 -1.40 1.91
N ARG A 64 -10.86 -1.45 1.16
CA ARG A 64 -9.70 -0.55 1.35
C ARG A 64 -9.88 0.80 0.66
N PHE A 65 -10.58 0.83 -0.47
CA PHE A 65 -10.80 2.02 -1.29
C PHE A 65 -12.30 2.19 -1.60
N PRO A 66 -13.09 2.69 -0.64
CA PRO A 66 -14.56 2.81 -0.79
C PRO A 66 -14.99 3.63 -2.01
N GLN A 67 -14.15 4.55 -2.47
CA GLN A 67 -14.38 5.35 -3.67
C GLN A 67 -14.52 4.51 -4.95
N LEU A 68 -14.00 3.28 -4.98
CA LEU A 68 -14.15 2.38 -6.13
C LEU A 68 -15.61 1.94 -6.32
N ARG A 69 -16.37 1.83 -5.23
CA ARG A 69 -17.78 1.39 -5.25
C ARG A 69 -18.72 2.41 -5.90
N ILE A 70 -18.40 3.69 -5.79
CA ILE A 70 -19.22 4.80 -6.32
C ILE A 70 -18.77 5.24 -7.72
N MET A 71 -17.67 4.70 -8.23
CA MET A 71 -17.09 5.08 -9.50
C MET A 71 -17.91 4.52 -10.67
N PRO A 72 -18.17 5.31 -11.74
CA PRO A 72 -18.82 4.79 -12.93
C PRO A 72 -18.05 3.61 -13.54
N PRO A 73 -18.71 2.57 -14.07
CA PRO A 73 -18.05 1.38 -14.59
C PRO A 73 -16.97 1.67 -15.64
N GLU A 74 -17.21 2.64 -16.53
CA GLU A 74 -16.25 3.05 -17.57
C GLU A 74 -14.97 3.66 -16.96
N GLU A 75 -15.14 4.49 -15.93
CA GLU A 75 -14.01 5.12 -15.25
C GLU A 75 -13.21 4.11 -14.43
N LEU A 76 -13.90 3.16 -13.80
CA LEU A 76 -13.28 2.06 -13.07
C LEU A 76 -12.49 1.15 -14.02
N GLN A 77 -13.04 0.83 -15.19
CA GLN A 77 -12.32 0.08 -16.22
C GLN A 77 -11.09 0.85 -16.73
N ARG A 78 -11.24 2.16 -16.99
CA ARG A 78 -10.13 3.03 -17.36
C ARG A 78 -9.06 3.08 -16.27
N LEU A 79 -9.44 3.17 -14.99
CA LEU A 79 -8.52 3.14 -13.86
C LEU A 79 -7.75 1.81 -13.81
N ARG A 80 -8.45 0.68 -13.93
CA ARG A 80 -7.83 -0.65 -13.94
C ARG A 80 -6.82 -0.82 -15.07
N SER A 81 -7.10 -0.24 -16.25
CA SER A 81 -6.18 -0.33 -17.40
C SER A 81 -4.84 0.41 -17.22
N LYS A 82 -4.73 1.29 -16.21
CA LYS A 82 -3.49 2.03 -15.92
C LYS A 82 -2.43 1.18 -15.21
N PHE A 83 -2.83 0.08 -14.59
CA PHE A 83 -1.92 -0.79 -13.86
C PHE A 83 -1.24 -1.78 -14.79
N LEU A 84 0.05 -2.00 -14.57
CA LEU A 84 0.83 -2.97 -15.32
C LEU A 84 0.57 -4.37 -14.79
N HIS A 85 0.47 -5.34 -15.69
CA HIS A 85 0.52 -6.75 -15.32
C HIS A 85 1.87 -7.05 -14.64
N THR A 86 1.82 -7.81 -13.54
CA THR A 86 3.01 -8.24 -12.80
C THR A 86 2.78 -9.61 -12.16
N ASP A 87 3.84 -10.41 -12.14
CA ASP A 87 3.87 -11.74 -11.51
C ASP A 87 4.03 -11.64 -9.98
N GLU A 88 4.39 -10.46 -9.47
CA GLU A 88 4.53 -10.21 -8.04
C GLU A 88 3.20 -10.43 -7.30
N PRO A 89 3.22 -11.07 -6.11
CA PRO A 89 2.01 -11.26 -5.33
C PRO A 89 1.48 -9.92 -4.83
N SER A 90 0.16 -9.79 -4.71
CA SER A 90 -0.41 -8.70 -3.91
C SER A 90 -0.01 -8.86 -2.44
N PHE A 91 -0.21 -7.80 -1.65
CA PHE A 91 0.01 -7.90 -0.21
C PHE A 91 -0.91 -8.95 0.43
N SER A 92 -2.17 -9.05 -0.02
CA SER A 92 -3.12 -10.07 0.47
C SER A 92 -2.62 -11.47 0.12
N GLU A 93 -2.26 -11.73 -1.13
CA GLU A 93 -1.71 -13.02 -1.58
C GLU A 93 -0.44 -13.41 -0.83
N TRP A 94 0.43 -12.43 -0.53
CA TRP A 94 1.65 -12.66 0.24
C TRP A 94 1.34 -13.02 1.70
N MET A 95 0.44 -12.29 2.36
CA MET A 95 0.05 -12.55 3.74
C MET A 95 -0.55 -13.95 3.92
N HIS A 96 -1.34 -14.44 2.96
CA HIS A 96 -1.90 -15.79 3.01
C HIS A 96 -0.85 -16.91 2.90
N LYS A 97 0.34 -16.61 2.36
CA LYS A 97 1.45 -17.57 2.28
C LYS A 97 2.26 -17.65 3.57
N ILE A 98 2.11 -16.67 4.47
CA ILE A 98 2.82 -16.68 5.75
C ILE A 98 2.13 -17.70 6.66
N PRO A 99 2.84 -18.74 7.12
CA PRO A 99 2.26 -19.68 8.05
C PRO A 99 1.93 -18.93 9.34
N LEU A 100 0.67 -18.98 9.75
CA LEU A 100 0.32 -18.57 11.11
C LEU A 100 1.04 -19.53 12.05
N LEU A 101 2.09 -19.05 12.71
CA LEU A 101 2.61 -19.76 13.86
C LEU A 101 1.42 -19.93 14.83
N PRO A 102 1.24 -21.12 15.42
CA PRO A 102 0.23 -21.27 16.46
C PRO A 102 0.50 -20.16 17.48
N ASN A 103 -0.53 -19.40 17.82
CA ASN A 103 -0.45 -18.51 18.97
C ASN A 103 0.17 -19.35 20.09
N PRO A 104 1.26 -18.89 20.73
CA PRO A 104 1.82 -19.64 21.84
C PRO A 104 0.65 -19.92 22.79
N PRO A 105 0.42 -21.18 23.20
CA PRO A 105 -0.66 -21.49 24.11
C PRO A 105 -0.54 -20.54 25.29
N ASP A 106 -1.65 -19.94 25.74
CA ASP A 106 -1.67 -19.00 26.86
C ASP A 106 -0.85 -19.61 28.00
N THR A 107 0.42 -19.18 28.10
CA THR A 107 1.39 -19.82 29.00
C THR A 107 0.92 -19.67 30.43
N TYR A 108 0.14 -18.62 30.68
CA TYR A 108 -0.60 -18.37 31.91
C TYR A 108 -1.51 -19.55 32.33
N ASN A 109 -2.28 -20.14 31.41
CA ASN A 109 -3.13 -21.29 31.72
C ASN A 109 -2.32 -22.59 31.84
N MET A 110 -1.23 -22.74 31.08
CA MET A 110 -0.38 -23.94 31.13
C MET A 110 0.36 -24.08 32.47
N PHE A 111 0.84 -22.98 33.05
CA PHE A 111 1.45 -22.99 34.38
C PHE A 111 0.41 -23.17 35.51
N MET A 112 -0.80 -22.62 35.34
CA MET A 112 -1.86 -22.71 36.35
C MET A 112 -2.52 -24.10 36.41
N THR A 113 -2.64 -24.81 35.29
CA THR A 113 -3.15 -26.20 35.30
C THR A 113 -2.15 -27.16 35.92
N SER A 114 -0.84 -27.00 35.64
CA SER A 114 0.21 -27.83 36.24
C SER A 114 0.35 -27.62 37.75
N ALA A 115 0.05 -26.42 38.27
CA ALA A 115 0.05 -26.13 39.71
C ALA A 115 -1.13 -26.77 40.46
N LYS A 116 -2.25 -27.06 39.78
CA LYS A 116 -3.42 -27.72 40.40
C LYS A 116 -3.28 -29.24 40.45
N GLU A 117 -2.58 -29.84 39.50
CA GLU A 117 -2.36 -31.29 39.48
C GLU A 117 -1.31 -31.75 40.50
N GLY A 118 -0.39 -30.88 40.94
CA GLY A 118 0.60 -31.18 41.97
C GLY A 118 0.13 -30.98 43.43
N ALA A 119 -1.06 -30.44 43.66
CA ALA A 119 -1.59 -30.14 45.01
C ALA A 119 -2.65 -31.14 45.49
N GLY A 120 -2.86 -32.24 44.75
CA GLY A 120 -3.87 -33.26 45.01
C GLY A 120 -3.31 -34.68 45.19
N ALA A 121 -2.12 -34.81 45.78
CA ALA A 121 -1.52 -36.08 46.20
C ALA A 121 -0.96 -35.96 47.63
#